data_AF-A0A2V9R767-F1
#
_entry.id   AF-A0A2V9R767-F1
#
_cell.length_a   1.000
_cell.length_b   1.000
_cell.length_c   1.000
_cell.angle_alpha   90.00
_cell.angle_beta   90.00
_cell.angle_gamma   90.00
#
_symmetry.space_group_name_H-M   'P 1'
#
loop_
_entity.id
_entity.type
_entity.pdbx_description
1 polymer ?
#
loop_
_entity_poly.entity_id
_entity_poly.type
_entity_poly.pdbx_seq_one_letter_code
_entity_poly.pdbx_strand_id
1 'polypeptide(L)' 'MPSEVVAQLRSLAHDLSNSLETILQASYLLAQAKTDANGKKWARMIETAAQDAARVNREMRTILKSQS' A
#
# COMPACT_ATOMS: atom_id res chain seq x y z
N MET A 1 18.93 15.32 -5.23
CA MET A 1 19.49 14.04 -4.73
C MET A 1 20.31 13.39 -5.84
N PRO A 2 21.27 12.51 -5.55
CA PRO A 2 21.95 11.75 -6.59
C PRO A 2 20.93 10.96 -7.43
N SER A 3 21.09 10.97 -8.76
CA SER A 3 20.13 10.38 -9.70
C SER A 3 19.92 8.88 -9.47
N GLU A 4 20.98 8.16 -9.08
CA GLU A 4 20.93 6.74 -8.74
C GLU A 4 20.05 6.46 -7.52
N VAL A 5 20.17 7.27 -6.46
CA VAL A 5 19.34 7.15 -5.25
C VAL A 5 17.87 7.39 -5.58
N VAL A 6 17.57 8.38 -6.43
CA VAL A 6 16.19 8.64 -6.88
C VAL A 6 15.63 7.46 -7.66
N ALA A 7 16.44 6.83 -8.52
CA ALA A 7 16.03 5.65 -9.29
C ALA A 7 15.72 4.44 -8.38
N GLN A 8 16.58 4.18 -7.38
CA GLN A 8 16.36 3.10 -6.40
C GLN A 8 15.09 3.35 -5.58
N LEU A 9 14.87 4.57 -5.09
CA LEU A 9 13.65 4.93 -4.36
C LEU A 9 12.38 4.78 -5.21
N ARG A 10 12.44 5.07 -6.52
CA ARG A 10 11.33 4.82 -7.44
C ARG A 10 11.04 3.32 -7.60
N SER A 11 12.06 2.47 -7.67
CA SER A 11 11.88 1.02 -7.68
C SER A 11 11.20 0.53 -6.40
N LEU A 12 11.69 0.95 -5.23
CA LEU A 12 11.08 0.57 -3.95
C LEU A 12 9.62 1.05 -3.83
N ALA A 13 9.33 2.29 -4.27
CA ALA A 13 7.97 2.81 -4.29
C ALA A 13 7.07 2.07 -5.31
N HIS A 14 7.63 1.54 -6.38
CA HIS A 14 6.97 0.62 -7.31
C HIS A 14 6.59 -0.68 -6.61
N ASP A 15 7.56 -1.36 -6.03
CA ASP A 15 7.39 -2.67 -5.40
C ASP A 15 6.45 -2.61 -4.19
N LEU A 16 6.51 -1.51 -3.42
CA LEU A 16 5.57 -1.26 -2.33
C LEU A 16 4.13 -1.15 -2.83
N SER A 17 3.90 -0.53 -3.99
CA SER A 17 2.55 -0.43 -4.56
C SER A 17 1.98 -1.79 -4.95
N ASN A 18 2.81 -2.66 -5.53
CA ASN A 18 2.39 -4.02 -5.90
C ASN A 18 2.03 -4.84 -4.65
N SER A 19 2.82 -4.68 -3.59
CA SER A 19 2.55 -5.32 -2.30
C SER A 19 1.23 -4.81 -1.70
N LEU A 20 0.99 -3.50 -1.72
CA LEU A 20 -0.25 -2.90 -1.21
C LEU A 20 -1.47 -3.29 -2.02
N GLU A 21 -1.34 -3.38 -3.34
CA GLU A 21 -2.42 -3.87 -4.21
C GLU A 21 -2.82 -5.31 -3.85
N THR A 22 -1.83 -6.18 -3.64
CA THR A 22 -2.06 -7.57 -3.20
C THR A 22 -2.77 -7.62 -1.85
N ILE A 23 -2.35 -6.78 -0.88
CA ILE A 23 -2.99 -6.70 0.44
C ILE A 23 -4.43 -6.20 0.33
N LEU A 24 -4.71 -5.20 -0.50
CA LEU A 24 -6.06 -4.67 -0.71
C LEU A 24 -6.97 -5.73 -1.34
N GLN A 25 -6.48 -6.46 -2.35
CA GLN A 25 -7.22 -7.58 -2.95
C GLN A 25 -7.51 -8.68 -1.92
N ALA A 26 -6.52 -9.07 -1.12
CA ALA A 26 -6.70 -10.07 -0.06
C ALA A 26 -7.71 -9.59 1.01
N SER A 27 -7.64 -8.32 1.40
CA SER A 27 -8.57 -7.72 2.37
C SER A 27 -10.00 -7.70 1.84
N TYR A 28 -10.18 -7.40 0.55
CA TYR A 28 -11.47 -7.43 -0.13
C TYR A 28 -12.07 -8.84 -0.18
N LEU A 29 -11.25 -9.86 -0.45
CA LEU A 29 -11.68 -11.26 -0.42
C LEU A 29 -12.03 -11.71 1.01
N LEU A 30 -11.22 -11.31 1.99
CA LEU A 30 -11.46 -11.62 3.41
C LEU A 30 -12.77 -11.01 3.93
N ALA A 31 -13.10 -9.80 3.48
CA ALA A 31 -14.36 -9.13 3.83
C ALA A 31 -15.60 -9.87 3.30
N GLN A 32 -15.45 -10.67 2.24
CA GLN A 32 -16.52 -11.51 1.67
C GLN A 32 -16.61 -12.89 2.32
N ALA A 33 -15.57 -13.32 3.04
CA ALA A 33 -15.58 -14.59 3.74
C ALA A 33 -16.56 -14.57 4.92
N LYS A 34 -17.20 -15.71 5.20
CA LYS A 34 -18.01 -15.89 6.42
C LYS A 34 -17.09 -15.91 7.64
N THR A 35 -16.88 -14.74 8.21
CA THR A 35 -16.10 -14.51 9.43
C THR A 35 -17.01 -14.13 10.58
N ASP A 36 -16.58 -14.45 11.80
CA ASP A 36 -17.23 -14.00 13.02
C ASP A 36 -17.05 -12.48 13.22
N ALA A 37 -17.62 -11.92 14.29
CA ALA A 37 -17.54 -10.48 14.55
C ALA A 37 -16.08 -9.99 14.68
N ASN A 38 -15.20 -10.81 15.25
CA ASN A 38 -13.78 -10.49 15.40
C ASN A 38 -13.05 -10.52 14.05
N GLY A 39 -13.29 -11.54 13.22
CA GLY A 39 -12.73 -11.63 11.88
C GLY A 39 -13.13 -10.45 11.00
N LYS A 40 -14.38 -9.98 11.09
CA LYS A 40 -14.82 -8.75 10.41
C LYS A 40 -14.09 -7.50 10.90
N LYS A 41 -13.84 -7.40 12.21
CA LYS A 41 -13.08 -6.30 12.80
C LYS A 41 -11.64 -6.29 12.28
N TRP A 42 -10.97 -7.44 12.27
CA TRP A 42 -9.60 -7.55 11.77
C TRP A 42 -9.51 -7.26 10.27
N ALA A 43 -10.45 -7.76 9.47
CA ALA A 43 -10.51 -7.47 8.03
C ALA A 43 -10.58 -5.96 7.77
N ARG A 44 -11.43 -5.23 8.52
CA ARG A 44 -11.52 -3.77 8.44
C ARG A 44 -10.24 -3.08 8.87
N MET A 45 -9.57 -3.55 9.93
CA MET A 45 -8.29 -2.99 10.37
C MET A 45 -7.20 -3.13 9.29
N ILE A 46 -7.12 -4.29 8.63
CA ILE A 46 -6.16 -4.53 7.53
C ILE A 46 -6.49 -3.62 6.35
N GLU A 47 -7.76 -3.52 5.97
CA GLU A 47 -8.20 -2.63 4.88
C GLU A 47 -7.80 -1.17 5.15
N THR A 48 -8.10 -0.65 6.34
CA THR A 48 -7.73 0.72 6.72
C THR A 48 -6.22 0.94 6.67
N ALA A 49 -5.43 0.02 7.24
CA ALA A 49 -3.97 0.13 7.24
C ALA A 49 -3.39 0.09 5.81
N ALA A 50 -3.94 -0.76 4.94
CA ALA A 50 -3.51 -0.86 3.54
C ALA A 50 -3.84 0.41 2.74
N GLN A 51 -5.02 1.00 2.97
CA GLN A 51 -5.40 2.26 2.35
C GLN A 51 -4.50 3.43 2.81
N ASP A 52 -4.19 3.50 4.10
CA ASP A 52 -3.29 4.51 4.65
C ASP A 52 -1.88 4.37 4.08
N ALA A 53 -1.34 3.14 4.03
CA ALA A 53 -0.05 2.89 3.42
C ALA A 53 -0.03 3.22 1.92
N ALA A 54 -1.13 2.98 1.20
CA ALA A 54 -1.27 3.38 -0.21
C ALA A 54 -1.34 4.90 -0.39
N ARG A 55 -1.92 5.64 0.56
CA ARG A 55 -1.85 7.11 0.58
C ARG A 55 -0.42 7.59 0.78
N VAL A 56 0.28 7.07 1.79
CA VAL A 56 1.69 7.42 2.06
C VAL A 56 2.58 7.11 0.87
N ASN A 57 2.42 5.94 0.22
CA ASN A 57 3.20 5.60 -0.98
C ASN A 57 2.93 6.54 -2.15
N ARG A 58 1.69 7.00 -2.33
CA ARG A 58 1.36 8.01 -3.35
C ARG A 58 2.03 9.35 -3.07
N GLU A 59 2.02 9.81 -1.82
CA GLU A 59 2.72 11.03 -1.41
C GLU A 59 4.23 10.92 -1.64
N MET A 60 4.85 9.80 -1.27
CA MET A 60 6.27 9.53 -1.55
C MET A 60 6.58 9.59 -3.06
N ARG A 61 5.75 8.96 -3.90
CA ARG A 61 5.92 9.01 -5.36
C ARG A 61 5.79 10.43 -5.92
N THR A 62 4.90 11.25 -5.38
CA THR A 62 4.77 12.66 -5.78
C THR A 62 6.05 13.43 -5.48
N ILE A 63 6.64 13.25 -4.30
CA ILE A 63 7.92 13.87 -3.93
C ILE A 63 9.04 13.36 -4.85
N LEU A 64 9.12 12.04 -5.11
CA LEU A 64 10.13 11.48 -6.01
C LEU A 64 9.99 11.94 -7.47
N LYS A 65 8.78 12.32 -7.90
CA LYS A 65 8.53 12.92 -9.21
C LYS A 65 8.98 14.38 -9.26
N SER A 66 8.84 15.14 -8.17
CA SER A 66 9.30 16.54 -8.12
C SER A 66 10.81 16.70 -7.96
N GLN A 67 11.53 15.61 -7.68
CA GLN A 67 12.99 15.55 -7.60
C GLN A 67 13.66 15.21 -8.96
N SER A 68 12.94 15.43 -10.05
CA SER A 68 13.41 15.31 -11.44
C SER A 68 14.46 16.35 -11.77
#